data_AF-A0A3P1T2Y4-F1
#
_entry.id   AF-A0A3P1T2Y4-F1
#
_cell.length_a   1.000
_cell.length_b   1.000
_cell.length_c   1.000
_cell.angle_alpha   90.00
_cell.angle_beta   90.00
_cell.angle_gamma   90.00
#
_symmetry.space_group_name_H-M   'P 1'
#
loop_
_entity.id
_entity.type
_entity.pdbx_description
1 polymer ?
#
loop_
_entity_poly.entity_id
_entity_poly.type
_entity_poly.pdbx_seq_one_letter_code
_entity_poly.pdbx_strand_id
1 'polypeptide(L)'
;MTGGVEAPEGWRVEQQAMPVRGWCDWGGRRIVLHPGLTAVEARCVLAHEIIHAERGPAPEWARGREERIADAEAARRLIPLDDLVDALVWSRHPGEQAELLGVDRPTLLARLEGLTELERGLILDRLAGLPDRT
;
A
#
# COMPACT_ATOMS: atom_id res chain seq x y z
N MET A 1 -3.35 -13.41 12.47
CA MET A 1 -2.03 -13.64 11.85
C MET A 1 -1.88 -12.59 10.78
N THR A 2 -1.14 -11.52 11.09
CA THR A 2 -0.87 -10.41 10.17
C THR A 2 -0.03 -10.97 9.02
N GLY A 3 -0.57 -11.01 7.81
CA GLY A 3 0.21 -11.30 6.61
C GLY A 3 1.34 -10.27 6.51
N GLY A 4 2.55 -10.69 6.89
CA GLY A 4 3.72 -9.82 6.94
C GLY A 4 4.11 -9.38 5.54
N VAL A 5 4.64 -8.17 5.45
CA VAL A 5 5.32 -7.66 4.26
C VAL A 5 6.73 -8.25 4.27
N GLU A 6 6.87 -9.46 3.72
CA GLU A 6 8.15 -10.17 3.64
C GLU A 6 8.69 -10.14 2.22
N ALA A 7 10.01 -9.90 2.10
CA ALA A 7 10.67 -9.95 0.81
C ALA A 7 10.66 -11.38 0.25
N PRO A 8 10.61 -11.57 -1.08
CA PRO A 8 10.67 -12.90 -1.67
C PRO A 8 11.97 -13.63 -1.30
N GLU A 9 11.94 -14.97 -1.32
CA GLU A 9 13.09 -15.77 -0.94
C GLU A 9 14.37 -15.39 -1.72
N GLY A 10 15.47 -15.21 -0.99
CA GLY A 10 16.77 -14.84 -1.56
C GLY A 10 16.91 -13.36 -1.93
N TRP A 11 15.90 -12.53 -1.67
CA TRP A 11 16.02 -11.07 -1.78
C TRP A 11 16.55 -10.46 -0.48
N ARG A 12 17.28 -9.34 -0.61
CA ARG A 12 17.75 -8.55 0.54
C ARG A 12 17.01 -7.22 0.59
N VAL A 13 16.70 -6.77 1.80
CA VAL A 13 16.20 -5.41 2.04
C VAL A 13 17.34 -4.61 2.67
N GLU A 14 17.68 -3.47 2.06
CA GLU A 14 18.77 -2.60 2.51
C GLU A 14 18.38 -1.13 2.42
N GLN A 15 19.16 -0.26 3.08
CA GLN A 15 18.94 1.19 3.03
C GLN A 15 20.08 1.89 2.31
N GLN A 16 19.75 2.82 1.43
CA GLN A 16 20.73 3.63 0.70
C GLN A 16 20.14 5.00 0.37
N ALA A 17 20.93 6.07 0.52
CA ALA A 17 20.52 7.40 0.07
C ALA A 17 20.42 7.44 -1.47
N MET A 18 19.29 7.90 -1.99
CA MET A 18 18.95 7.93 -3.41
C MET A 18 17.85 8.98 -3.68
N PRO A 19 17.59 9.41 -4.92
CA PRO A 19 16.60 10.46 -5.21
C PRO A 19 15.13 10.00 -5.11
N VAL A 20 14.88 8.71 -4.94
CA VAL A 20 13.55 8.09 -4.82
C VAL A 20 13.37 7.46 -3.43
N ARG A 21 12.12 7.15 -3.05
CA ARG A 21 11.80 6.57 -1.73
C ARG A 21 12.16 5.08 -1.64
N GLY A 22 12.03 4.33 -2.73
CA GLY A 22 12.31 2.91 -2.83
C GLY A 22 12.79 2.56 -4.23
N TRP A 23 13.46 1.41 -4.35
CA TRP A 23 13.90 0.86 -5.62
C TRP A 23 14.05 -0.66 -5.56
N CYS A 24 13.48 -1.34 -6.55
CA CYS A 24 13.67 -2.77 -6.79
C CYS A 24 14.80 -3.02 -7.82
N ASP A 25 15.91 -3.60 -7.36
CA ASP A 25 17.01 -4.07 -8.21
C ASP A 25 16.88 -5.57 -8.47
N TRP A 26 16.27 -5.93 -9.60
CA TRP A 26 16.12 -7.33 -10.02
C TRP A 26 17.45 -8.05 -10.27
N GLY A 27 18.47 -7.34 -10.77
CA GLY A 27 19.76 -7.94 -11.09
C GLY A 27 20.51 -8.41 -9.84
N GLY A 28 20.46 -7.58 -8.79
CA GLY A 28 21.04 -7.90 -7.49
C GLY A 28 20.12 -8.65 -6.52
N ARG A 29 18.82 -8.78 -6.83
CA ARG A 29 17.74 -9.23 -5.92
C ARG A 29 17.72 -8.41 -4.63
N ARG A 30 17.63 -7.09 -4.79
CA ARG A 30 17.64 -6.13 -3.67
C ARG A 30 16.43 -5.24 -3.73
N ILE A 31 15.83 -5.01 -2.57
CA ILE A 31 14.89 -3.92 -2.33
C ILE A 31 15.63 -2.88 -1.50
N VAL A 32 15.74 -1.68 -2.05
CA VAL A 32 16.50 -0.60 -1.43
C VAL A 32 15.52 0.47 -0.98
N LEU A 33 15.58 0.85 0.30
CA LEU A 33 14.74 1.89 0.88
C LEU A 33 15.57 3.15 1.16
N HIS A 34 14.95 4.32 1.03
CA HIS A 34 15.58 5.56 1.45
C HIS A 34 15.67 5.62 3.00
N PRO A 35 16.82 5.97 3.60
CA PRO A 35 17.01 5.94 5.05
C PRO A 35 16.23 7.02 5.82
N GLY A 36 15.77 8.06 5.11
CA GLY A 36 14.97 9.15 5.69
C GLY A 36 13.48 8.86 5.86
N LEU A 37 13.01 7.65 5.54
CA LEU A 37 11.61 7.28 5.70
C LEU A 37 11.27 7.05 7.17
N THR A 38 10.08 7.49 7.59
CA THR A 38 9.49 7.05 8.86
C THR A 38 9.17 5.55 8.81
N ALA A 39 8.91 4.92 9.97
CA ALA A 39 8.58 3.49 10.02
C ALA A 39 7.33 3.13 9.19
N VAL A 40 6.31 4.01 9.20
CA VAL A 40 5.08 3.83 8.39
C VAL A 40 5.39 3.93 6.91
N GLU A 41 6.15 4.94 6.50
CA GLU A 41 6.54 5.10 5.10
C GLU A 41 7.43 3.96 4.61
N ALA A 42 8.38 3.50 5.42
CA ALA A 42 9.23 2.36 5.10
C ALA A 42 8.42 1.08 4.90
N ARG A 43 7.40 0.84 5.74
CA ARG A 43 6.46 -0.30 5.57
C ARG A 43 5.69 -0.20 4.25
N CYS A 44 5.15 0.98 3.92
CA CYS A 44 4.39 1.22 2.69
C CYS A 44 5.26 1.05 1.44
N VAL A 45 6.43 1.69 1.42
CA VAL A 45 7.37 1.61 0.30
C VAL A 45 7.90 0.18 0.16
N LEU A 46 8.25 -0.50 1.25
CA LEU A 46 8.68 -1.90 1.19
C LEU A 46 7.63 -2.80 0.57
N ALA A 47 6.36 -2.64 0.95
CA ALA A 47 5.27 -3.42 0.37
C ALA A 47 5.15 -3.17 -1.15
N HIS A 48 5.28 -1.91 -1.59
CA HIS A 48 5.30 -1.56 -3.01
C HIS A 48 6.46 -2.23 -3.75
N GLU A 49 7.69 -2.11 -3.25
CA GLU A 49 8.86 -2.70 -3.91
C GLU A 49 8.83 -4.24 -3.91
N ILE A 50 8.19 -4.88 -2.92
CA ILE A 50 7.96 -6.33 -2.94
C ILE A 50 7.07 -6.72 -4.12
N ILE A 51 6.04 -5.93 -4.45
CA ILE A 51 5.23 -6.22 -5.64
C ILE A 51 6.08 -6.17 -6.91
N HIS A 52 6.97 -5.18 -7.05
CA HIS A 52 7.91 -5.11 -8.18
C HIS A 52 8.85 -6.34 -8.22
N ALA A 53 9.35 -6.77 -7.06
CA ALA A 53 10.20 -7.95 -6.96
C ALA A 53 9.48 -9.23 -7.39
N GLU A 54 8.22 -9.41 -7.01
CA GLU A 54 7.40 -10.57 -7.36
C GLU A 54 6.94 -10.57 -8.83
N ARG A 55 6.57 -9.41 -9.37
CA ARG A 55 6.10 -9.26 -10.75
C ARG A 55 7.22 -9.32 -11.77
N GLY A 56 8.43 -8.94 -11.38
CA GLY A 56 9.60 -8.90 -12.26
C GLY A 56 9.67 -7.63 -13.13
N PRO A 57 10.72 -7.51 -13.95
CA PRO A 57 10.94 -6.33 -14.79
C PRO A 57 9.87 -6.21 -15.88
N ALA A 58 9.49 -4.98 -16.18
CA ALA A 58 8.54 -4.66 -17.24
C ALA A 58 9.15 -3.75 -18.30
N PRO A 59 8.64 -3.79 -19.55
CA PRO A 59 9.09 -2.87 -20.59
C PRO A 59 8.69 -1.42 -20.27
N GLU A 60 9.50 -0.46 -20.72
CA GLU A 60 9.35 0.97 -20.38
C GLU A 60 7.95 1.53 -20.70
N TRP A 61 7.35 1.12 -21.83
CA TRP A 61 6.01 1.57 -22.23
C TRP A 61 4.90 1.13 -21.26
N ALA A 62 5.15 0.12 -20.42
CA ALA A 62 4.23 -0.37 -19.41
C ALA A 62 4.47 0.23 -18.02
N ARG A 63 5.53 1.02 -17.81
CA ARG A 63 5.96 1.51 -16.48
C ARG A 63 4.80 2.09 -15.68
N GLY A 64 4.09 3.08 -16.22
CA GLY A 64 2.98 3.73 -15.51
C GLY A 64 1.76 2.82 -15.25
N ARG A 65 1.63 1.69 -15.95
CA ARG A 65 0.64 0.66 -15.62
C ARG A 65 1.14 -0.21 -14.47
N GLU A 66 2.41 -0.62 -14.49
CA GLU A 66 2.99 -1.44 -13.44
C GLU A 66 3.08 -0.69 -12.10
N GLU A 67 3.42 0.61 -12.10
CA GLU A 67 3.39 1.42 -10.86
C GLU A 67 2.00 1.42 -10.23
N ARG A 68 0.94 1.63 -11.04
CA ARG A 68 -0.44 1.60 -10.54
C ARG A 68 -0.87 0.24 -10.01
N ILE A 69 -0.35 -0.84 -10.61
CA ILE A 69 -0.62 -2.20 -10.12
C ILE A 69 0.12 -2.44 -8.82
N ALA A 70 1.40 -2.05 -8.72
CA ALA A 70 2.19 -2.14 -7.50
C ALA A 70 1.54 -1.36 -6.35
N ASP A 71 1.11 -0.12 -6.60
CA ASP A 71 0.38 0.69 -5.62
C ASP A 71 -0.92 0.01 -5.16
N ALA A 72 -1.75 -0.47 -6.09
CA ALA A 72 -3.03 -1.09 -5.75
C ALA A 72 -2.85 -2.43 -5.00
N GLU A 73 -1.92 -3.27 -5.42
CA GLU A 73 -1.64 -4.56 -4.77
C GLU A 73 -1.01 -4.37 -3.39
N ALA A 74 -0.04 -3.46 -3.25
CA ALA A 74 0.57 -3.13 -1.96
C ALA A 74 -0.48 -2.57 -1.00
N ALA A 75 -1.31 -1.64 -1.47
CA ALA A 75 -2.38 -1.07 -0.66
C ALA A 75 -3.41 -2.13 -0.20
N ARG A 76 -3.80 -3.07 -1.07
CA ARG A 76 -4.68 -4.19 -0.70
C ARG A 76 -4.05 -5.13 0.32
N ARG A 77 -2.74 -5.40 0.25
CA ARG A 77 -2.03 -6.23 1.23
C ARG A 77 -1.93 -5.55 2.59
N LEU A 78 -1.69 -4.24 2.60
CA LEU A 78 -1.52 -3.46 3.82
C LEU A 78 -2.85 -3.09 4.50
N ILE A 79 -3.91 -2.95 3.71
CA ILE A 79 -5.22 -2.46 4.15
C ILE A 79 -6.30 -3.48 3.74
N PRO A 80 -6.53 -4.51 4.58
CA PRO A 80 -7.70 -5.38 4.46
C PRO A 80 -9.00 -4.57 4.36
N LEU A 81 -10.00 -5.11 3.68
CA LEU A 81 -11.27 -4.40 3.47
C LEU A 81 -11.96 -4.05 4.80
N ASP A 82 -11.97 -4.96 5.77
CA ASP A 82 -12.60 -4.74 7.07
C ASP A 82 -11.94 -3.59 7.83
N ASP A 83 -10.60 -3.55 7.85
CA ASP A 83 -9.84 -2.45 8.46
C ASP A 83 -10.13 -1.11 7.77
N LEU A 84 -10.21 -1.11 6.43
CA LEU A 84 -10.59 0.09 5.66
C LEU A 84 -11.99 0.57 6.05
N VAL A 85 -12.95 -0.36 6.13
CA VAL A 85 -14.32 -0.07 6.51
C VAL A 85 -14.34 0.55 7.92
N ASP A 86 -13.68 -0.07 8.89
CA ASP A 86 -13.62 0.43 10.26
C ASP A 86 -12.99 1.84 10.32
N ALA A 87 -11.95 2.11 9.52
CA ALA A 87 -11.35 3.44 9.44
C ALA A 87 -12.28 4.50 8.81
N LEU A 88 -13.00 4.14 7.74
CA LEU A 88 -13.99 5.01 7.10
C LEU A 88 -15.21 5.25 7.99
N VAL A 89 -15.58 4.26 8.80
CA VAL A 89 -16.56 4.44 9.88
C VAL A 89 -15.97 5.36 10.94
N TRP A 90 -14.73 5.21 11.38
CA TRP A 90 -14.22 6.05 12.47
C TRP A 90 -14.16 7.55 12.12
N SER A 91 -13.60 7.91 10.96
CA SER A 91 -13.37 9.31 10.58
C SER A 91 -13.70 9.60 9.12
N ARG A 92 -14.02 10.85 8.81
CA ARG A 92 -14.12 11.38 7.43
C ARG A 92 -12.82 12.03 6.94
N HIS A 93 -11.80 12.15 7.79
CA HIS A 93 -10.54 12.80 7.47
C HIS A 93 -9.50 11.77 7.00
N PRO A 94 -8.98 11.87 5.76
CA PRO A 94 -8.01 10.90 5.24
C PRO A 94 -6.71 10.78 6.04
N GLY A 95 -6.30 11.86 6.73
CA GLY A 95 -5.13 11.83 7.60
C GLY A 95 -5.33 10.90 8.81
N GLU A 96 -6.45 11.05 9.51
CA GLU A 96 -6.81 10.20 10.66
C GLU A 96 -7.04 8.75 10.23
N GLN A 97 -7.64 8.53 9.06
CA GLN A 97 -7.80 7.18 8.49
C GLN A 97 -6.44 6.52 8.21
N ALA A 98 -5.51 7.24 7.59
CA ALA A 98 -4.18 6.71 7.27
C ALA A 98 -3.37 6.41 8.56
N GLU A 99 -3.47 7.29 9.57
CA GLU A 99 -2.87 7.07 10.88
C GLU A 99 -3.43 5.82 11.57
N LEU A 100 -4.76 5.68 11.62
CA LEU A 100 -5.44 4.52 12.19
C LEU A 100 -5.04 3.21 11.50
N LEU A 101 -4.89 3.24 10.18
CA LEU A 101 -4.47 2.09 9.36
C LEU A 101 -2.96 1.83 9.40
N GLY A 102 -2.18 2.73 9.99
CA GLY A 102 -0.72 2.63 10.04
C GLY A 102 -0.08 2.65 8.64
N VAL A 103 -0.62 3.46 7.72
CA VAL A 103 -0.14 3.62 6.34
C VAL A 103 0.08 5.09 6.00
N ASP A 104 0.83 5.36 4.92
CA ASP A 104 0.91 6.71 4.38
C ASP A 104 -0.32 7.07 3.53
N ARG A 105 -0.57 8.37 3.36
CA ARG A 105 -1.73 8.87 2.61
C ARG A 105 -1.77 8.36 1.16
N PRO A 106 -0.66 8.31 0.39
CA PRO A 106 -0.67 7.72 -0.95
C PRO A 106 -1.18 6.27 -0.97
N THR A 107 -0.75 5.43 -0.02
CA THR A 107 -1.21 4.04 0.08
C THR A 107 -2.72 3.95 0.33
N LEU A 108 -3.26 4.77 1.23
CA LEU A 108 -4.71 4.84 1.46
C LEU A 108 -5.48 5.25 0.20
N LEU A 109 -4.99 6.26 -0.54
CA LEU A 109 -5.64 6.72 -1.77
C LEU A 109 -5.62 5.63 -2.84
N ALA A 110 -4.50 4.95 -3.03
CA ALA A 110 -4.40 3.81 -3.94
C ALA A 110 -5.40 2.69 -3.58
N ARG A 111 -5.61 2.43 -2.28
CA ARG A 111 -6.62 1.46 -1.81
C ARG A 111 -8.04 1.85 -2.21
N LEU A 112 -8.39 3.13 -2.06
CA LEU A 112 -9.71 3.68 -2.34
C LEU A 112 -9.98 3.75 -3.85
N GLU A 113 -9.02 4.24 -4.64
CA GLU A 113 -9.09 4.26 -6.11
C GLU A 113 -9.20 2.84 -6.68
N GLY A 114 -8.48 1.90 -6.08
CA GLY A 114 -8.45 0.51 -6.48
C GLY A 114 -9.65 -0.34 -6.05
N LEU A 115 -10.64 0.19 -5.31
CA LEU A 115 -11.80 -0.61 -4.88
C LEU A 115 -12.51 -1.25 -6.09
N THR A 116 -12.95 -2.49 -5.93
CA THR A 116 -13.90 -3.12 -6.86
C THR A 116 -15.30 -2.59 -6.63
N GLU A 117 -16.21 -2.81 -7.59
CA GLU A 117 -17.64 -2.46 -7.42
C GLU A 117 -18.27 -3.19 -6.22
N LEU A 118 -17.88 -4.45 -5.98
CA LEU A 118 -18.35 -5.21 -4.82
C LEU A 118 -17.86 -4.58 -3.51
N GLU A 119 -16.58 -4.25 -3.40
CA GLU A 119 -16.03 -3.60 -2.21
C GLU A 119 -16.66 -2.22 -1.97
N ARG A 120 -16.91 -1.44 -3.04
CA ARG A 120 -17.64 -0.17 -2.96
C ARG A 120 -19.04 -0.37 -2.39
N GLY A 121 -19.79 -1.36 -2.89
CA GLY A 121 -21.12 -1.70 -2.39
C GLY A 121 -21.11 -2.03 -0.89
N LEU A 122 -20.20 -2.91 -0.46
CA LEU A 122 -20.07 -3.30 0.95
C LEU A 122 -19.75 -2.10 1.86
N ILE A 123 -18.87 -1.21 1.44
CA ILE A 123 -18.53 0.02 2.18
C ILE A 123 -19.76 0.92 2.29
N LEU A 124 -20.46 1.17 1.18
CA LEU A 124 -21.63 2.05 1.15
C LEU A 124 -22.76 1.50 2.05
N ASP A 125 -23.05 0.20 1.95
CA ASP A 125 -24.05 -0.46 2.80
C ASP A 125 -23.68 -0.31 4.29
N ARG A 126 -22.40 -0.51 4.63
CA ARG A 126 -21.94 -0.36 6.01
C ARG A 126 -22.08 1.06 6.53
N LEU A 127 -21.73 2.06 5.72
CA LEU A 127 -21.82 3.47 6.08
C LEU A 127 -23.28 3.95 6.20
N ALA A 128 -24.17 3.48 5.33
CA ALA A 128 -25.60 3.80 5.37
C ALA A 128 -26.31 3.21 6.60
N GLY A 129 -25.84 2.06 7.10
CA GLY A 129 -26.37 1.43 8.31
C GLY A 129 -25.94 2.07 9.63
N LEU A 130 -25.14 3.15 9.61
CA LEU A 130 -24.73 3.85 10.82
C LEU A 130 -25.84 4.79 11.31
N PRO A 131 -26.13 4.84 12.61
CA PRO A 131 -27.02 5.85 13.16
C PRO A 131 -26.43 7.25 12.92
N ASP A 132 -27.31 8.23 12.76
CA ASP A 132 -26.90 9.62 12.58
C ASP A 132 -26.06 10.05 13.80
N ARG A 133 -24.84 10.52 13.55
CA ARG A 133 -23.91 10.85 14.63
C ARG A 133 -24.25 12.25 15.13
N THR A 134 -25.10 12.31 16.16
CA THR A 134 -25.35 13.52 16.97
C THR A 134 -24.09 13.97 17.69
#